data_AF-A0A1A8DQ69-F1
#
_entry.id   AF-A0A1A8DQ69-F1
#
_cell.length_a   1.000
_cell.length_b   1.000
_cell.length_c   1.000
_cell.angle_alpha   90.00
_cell.angle_beta   90.00
_cell.angle_gamma   90.00
#
_symmetry.space_group_name_H-M   'P 1'
#
loop_
_entity.id
_entity.type
_entity.pdbx_description
1 polymer ?
#
loop_
_entity_poly.entity_id
_entity_poly.type
_entity_poly.pdbx_seq_one_letter_code
_entity_poly.pdbx_strand_id
1 'polypeptide(L)'
;VSGERLITDPAGELARVQDFLGLKRIVTDKHFYFNRTKGFPCLKKPESSGSPRCLGKSKGRTHVQIDRDAIEQLRDFYRPYNDKFYEMVGHDFKWE
;
A
#
# COMPACT_ATOMS: atom_id res chain seq x y z
N VAL A 1 -6.03 -5.69 5.07
CA VAL A 1 -4.78 -5.28 4.37
C VAL A 1 -4.91 -3.81 4.06
N SER A 2 -3.92 -2.98 4.39
CA SER A 2 -3.91 -1.52 4.14
C SER A 2 -3.10 -1.18 2.89
N GLY A 3 -3.64 -0.32 2.04
CA GLY A 3 -2.96 0.16 0.83
C GLY A 3 -1.80 1.10 1.16
N GLU A 4 -1.97 1.97 2.14
CA GLU A 4 -0.96 2.91 2.62
C GLU A 4 0.24 2.15 3.22
N ARG A 5 -0.06 1.12 4.03
CA ARG A 5 0.97 0.28 4.63
C ARG A 5 1.64 -0.64 3.63
N LEU A 6 0.98 -1.01 2.53
CA LEU A 6 1.62 -1.75 1.43
C LEU A 6 2.73 -0.92 0.75
N ILE A 7 2.65 0.41 0.79
CA ILE A 7 3.69 1.29 0.25
C ILE A 7 4.88 1.41 1.21
N THR A 8 4.60 1.56 2.51
CA THR A 8 5.64 1.81 3.54
C THR A 8 6.27 0.54 4.12
N ASP A 9 5.48 -0.53 4.27
CA ASP A 9 5.85 -1.84 4.81
C ASP A 9 5.21 -2.98 3.97
N PRO A 10 5.67 -3.18 2.72
CA PRO A 10 5.10 -4.21 1.84
C PRO A 10 5.25 -5.62 2.41
N ALA A 11 6.35 -5.91 3.11
CA ALA A 11 6.58 -7.23 3.69
C ALA A 11 5.59 -7.54 4.83
N GLY A 12 5.29 -6.56 5.68
CA GLY A 12 4.32 -6.71 6.77
C GLY A 12 2.89 -6.95 6.27
N GLU A 13 2.46 -6.24 5.22
CA GLU A 13 1.14 -6.49 4.62
C GLU A 13 1.09 -7.83 3.87
N LEU A 14 2.16 -8.22 3.18
CA LEU A 14 2.23 -9.54 2.53
C LEU A 14 2.31 -10.70 3.53
N ALA A 15 2.86 -10.50 4.73
CA ALA A 15 2.80 -11.51 5.79
C ALA A 15 1.35 -11.79 6.19
N ARG A 16 0.55 -10.74 6.41
CA ARG A 16 -0.89 -10.86 6.72
C ARG A 16 -1.66 -11.56 5.60
N VAL A 17 -1.34 -11.27 4.34
CA VAL A 17 -1.95 -11.94 3.19
C VAL A 17 -1.57 -13.42 3.13
N GLN A 18 -0.30 -13.77 3.36
CA GLN A 18 0.14 -15.17 3.39
C GLN A 18 -0.58 -15.94 4.50
N ASP A 19 -0.73 -15.36 5.70
CA ASP A 19 -1.47 -15.97 6.80
C ASP A 19 -2.95 -16.20 6.45
N PHE A 20 -3.59 -15.19 5.88
CA PHE A 20 -5.00 -15.27 5.46
C PHE A 20 -5.23 -16.40 4.44
N LEU A 21 -4.29 -16.61 3.53
CA LEU A 21 -4.34 -17.67 2.53
C LEU A 21 -3.86 -19.04 3.04
N GLY A 22 -3.41 -19.15 4.30
CA GLY A 22 -2.83 -20.38 4.85
C GLY A 22 -1.49 -20.78 4.22
N LEU A 23 -0.75 -19.81 3.66
CA LEU A 23 0.53 -20.02 3.00
C LEU A 23 1.69 -19.86 3.98
N LYS A 24 2.78 -20.60 3.76
CA LYS A 24 4.04 -20.36 4.48
C LYS A 24 4.54 -18.95 4.18
N ARG A 25 4.96 -18.21 5.22
CA ARG A 25 5.58 -16.89 5.09
C ARG A 25 6.95 -16.97 4.42
N ILE A 26 6.97 -16.88 3.10
CA ILE A 26 8.19 -16.92 2.27
C ILE A 26 8.53 -15.50 1.80
N VAL A 27 7.52 -14.68 1.50
CA VAL A 27 7.71 -13.29 1.09
C VAL A 27 8.10 -12.46 2.30
N THR A 28 9.33 -11.94 2.28
CA THR A 28 9.91 -11.05 3.30
C THR A 28 10.43 -9.74 2.69
N ASP A 29 10.91 -8.85 3.54
CA ASP A 29 11.63 -7.61 3.23
C ASP A 29 12.71 -7.74 2.12
N LYS A 30 13.43 -8.87 2.10
CA LYS A 30 14.46 -9.19 1.09
C LYS A 30 13.93 -9.23 -0.34
N HIS A 31 12.63 -9.39 -0.53
CA HIS A 31 11.99 -9.43 -1.84
C HIS A 31 11.64 -8.03 -2.36
N PHE A 32 11.90 -6.98 -1.58
CA PHE A 32 11.58 -5.60 -1.93
C PHE A 32 12.82 -4.70 -1.88
N TYR A 33 12.84 -3.68 -2.74
CA TYR A 33 13.64 -2.48 -2.55
C TYR A 33 12.77 -1.25 -2.74
N PHE A 34 13.12 -0.17 -2.07
CA PHE A 34 12.47 1.11 -2.31
C PHE A 34 13.17 1.86 -3.44
N ASN A 35 12.45 2.18 -4.52
CA ASN A 35 12.97 3.03 -5.58
C ASN A 35 12.63 4.49 -5.25
N ARG A 36 13.63 5.25 -4.75
CA ARG A 36 13.45 6.66 -4.36
C ARG A 36 12.99 7.55 -5.51
N THR A 37 13.46 7.29 -6.73
CA THR A 37 13.04 8.05 -7.93
C THR A 37 11.58 7.79 -8.28
N LYS A 38 11.10 6.56 -8.09
CA LYS A 38 9.69 6.21 -8.33
C LYS A 38 8.80 6.60 -7.15
N GLY A 39 9.33 6.61 -5.93
CA GLY A 39 8.58 6.84 -4.68
C GLY A 39 7.80 5.61 -4.19
N PHE A 40 8.05 4.43 -4.77
CA PHE A 40 7.31 3.19 -4.44
C PHE A 40 8.26 1.99 -4.27
N PRO A 41 7.87 0.99 -3.46
CA PRO A 41 8.58 -0.28 -3.41
C PRO A 41 8.49 -1.02 -4.76
N CYS A 42 9.58 -1.69 -5.11
CA CYS A 42 9.73 -2.52 -6.30
C CYS A 42 10.18 -3.93 -5.89
N LEU A 43 9.94 -4.90 -6.76
CA LEU A 43 10.27 -6.31 -6.50
C LEU A 43 11.74 -6.58 -6.84
N LYS A 44 12.49 -7.09 -5.87
CA LYS A 44 13.77 -7.74 -6.11
C LYS A 44 13.50 -9.16 -6.60
N LYS A 45 14.25 -9.59 -7.61
CA LYS A 45 14.29 -10.99 -8.00
C LYS A 45 15.51 -11.67 -7.35
N PRO A 46 15.46 -12.98 -7.08
CA PRO A 46 16.64 -13.74 -6.68
C PRO A 46 17.77 -13.53 -7.71
N GLU A 47 19.02 -13.49 -7.25
CA GLU A 47 20.20 -13.15 -8.08
C GLU A 47 20.33 -14.02 -9.34
N SER A 48 19.80 -15.24 -9.33
CA SER A 48 19.75 -16.17 -10.47
C SER A 48 18.69 -15.83 -11.54
N SER A 49 17.82 -14.84 -11.30
CA SER A 49 16.58 -14.66 -12.07
C SER A 49 16.32 -13.21 -12.53
N GLY A 50 17.34 -12.53 -13.06
CA GLY A 50 17.16 -11.31 -13.86
C GLY A 50 16.95 -10.01 -13.09
N SER A 51 16.71 -8.92 -13.82
CA SER A 51 16.72 -7.57 -13.27
C SER A 51 15.54 -7.28 -12.31
N PRO A 52 15.76 -6.40 -11.31
CA PRO A 52 14.70 -5.93 -10.44
C PRO A 52 13.54 -5.33 -11.25
N ARG A 53 12.30 -5.55 -10.80
CA ARG A 53 11.12 -5.12 -11.54
C ARG A 53 10.27 -4.16 -10.71
N CYS A 54 10.16 -2.93 -11.20
CA CYS A 54 9.20 -1.95 -10.71
C CYS A 54 7.86 -2.07 -11.45
N LEU A 55 6.78 -1.60 -10.81
CA LEU A 55 5.51 -1.42 -11.50
C LEU A 55 5.66 -0.42 -12.67
N GLY A 56 4.86 -0.61 -13.73
CA GLY A 56 4.92 0.21 -14.94
C GLY A 56 4.55 1.69 -14.72
N LYS A 57 4.61 2.48 -15.80
CA LYS A 57 4.33 3.93 -15.79
C LYS A 57 2.88 4.28 -15.41
N SER A 58 1.95 3.35 -15.57
CA SER A 58 0.54 3.52 -15.19
C SER A 58 0.28 3.44 -13.68
N LYS A 59 1.29 3.09 -12.87
CA LYS A 59 1.20 2.95 -11.41
C LYS A 59 2.07 4.00 -10.71
N GLY A 60 1.47 4.76 -9.79
CA GLY A 60 2.09 5.88 -9.10
C GLY A 60 2.10 7.17 -9.94
N ARG A 61 0.97 7.50 -10.58
CA ARG A 61 0.86 8.75 -11.35
C ARG A 61 0.80 9.94 -10.41
N THR A 62 1.43 11.05 -10.79
CA THR A 62 1.33 12.31 -10.04
C THR A 62 -0.12 12.76 -9.99
N HIS A 63 -0.63 12.97 -8.77
CA HIS A 63 -1.95 13.55 -8.58
C HIS A 63 -1.91 15.04 -8.92
N VAL A 64 -3.02 15.56 -9.46
CA VAL A 64 -3.19 17.00 -9.65
C VAL A 64 -3.28 17.69 -8.28
N GLN A 65 -2.91 18.96 -8.23
CA GLN A 65 -3.19 19.78 -7.06
C GLN A 65 -4.70 20.05 -7.01
N ILE A 66 -5.32 19.70 -5.89
CA ILE A 66 -6.74 19.93 -5.62
C ILE A 66 -6.82 21.05 -4.59
N ASP A 67 -7.84 21.89 -4.71
CA ASP A 67 -8.12 22.93 -3.74
C ASP A 67 -8.28 22.36 -2.33
N ARG A 68 -7.74 23.07 -1.32
CA ARG A 68 -7.73 22.59 0.06
C ARG A 68 -9.14 22.45 0.63
N ASP A 69 -10.04 23.38 0.32
CA ASP A 69 -11.41 23.36 0.81
C ASP A 69 -12.17 22.16 0.22
N ALA A 70 -11.89 21.83 -1.05
CA ALA A 70 -12.45 20.63 -1.68
C ALA A 70 -11.93 19.33 -1.04
N ILE A 71 -10.64 19.27 -0.66
CA ILE A 71 -10.08 18.12 0.07
C ILE A 71 -10.76 17.99 1.44
N GLU A 72 -10.92 19.08 2.17
CA GLU A 72 -11.57 19.08 3.50
C GLU A 72 -13.04 18.64 3.40
N GLN A 73 -13.79 19.11 2.41
CA GLN A 73 -15.15 18.65 2.14
C GLN A 73 -15.22 17.14 1.85
N LEU A 74 -14.29 16.61 1.04
CA LEU A 74 -14.24 15.18 0.76
C LEU A 74 -13.93 14.37 2.04
N ARG A 75 -13.01 14.84 2.87
CA ARG A 75 -12.68 14.18 4.14
C ARG A 75 -13.87 14.15 5.10
N ASP A 76 -14.53 15.27 5.29
CA ASP A 76 -15.70 15.35 6.16
C ASP A 76 -16.87 14.52 5.63
N PHE A 77 -17.04 14.48 4.30
CA PHE A 77 -18.01 13.59 3.67
C PHE A 77 -17.71 12.10 3.95
N TYR A 78 -16.46 11.65 3.82
CA TYR A 78 -16.11 10.23 3.98
C TYR A 78 -15.96 9.79 5.44
N ARG A 79 -15.65 10.69 6.37
CA ARG A 79 -15.42 10.39 7.79
C ARG A 79 -16.45 9.46 8.43
N PRO A 80 -17.78 9.73 8.39
CA PRO A 80 -18.76 8.84 9.02
C PRO A 80 -18.82 7.45 8.36
N TYR A 81 -18.50 7.35 7.08
CA TYR A 81 -18.46 6.07 6.37
C TYR A 81 -17.19 5.29 6.69
N ASN A 82 -16.07 5.99 6.88
CA ASN A 82 -14.80 5.40 7.31
C ASN A 82 -14.93 4.81 8.71
N ASP A 83 -15.52 5.55 9.65
CA ASP A 83 -15.74 5.06 11.03
C ASP A 83 -16.61 3.79 11.04
N LYS A 84 -17.71 3.79 10.27
CA LYS A 84 -18.55 2.60 10.10
C LYS A 84 -17.79 1.45 9.46
N PHE A 85 -16.94 1.73 8.47
CA PHE A 85 -16.11 0.72 7.83
C PHE A 85 -15.12 0.09 8.80
N TYR A 86 -14.48 0.89 9.65
CA TYR A 86 -13.54 0.40 10.66
C TYR A 86 -14.21 -0.51 11.69
N GLU A 87 -15.41 -0.17 12.13
CA GLU A 87 -16.23 -1.02 12.99
C GLU A 87 -16.56 -2.36 12.31
N MET A 88 -17.04 -2.32 11.06
CA MET A 88 -17.43 -3.52 10.31
C MET A 88 -16.28 -4.50 10.09
N VAL A 89 -15.06 -3.99 9.86
CA VAL A 89 -13.88 -4.83 9.56
C VAL A 89 -12.97 -5.05 10.77
N GLY A 90 -13.29 -4.44 11.93
CA GLY A 90 -12.51 -4.53 13.16
C GLY A 90 -11.09 -3.97 13.04
N HIS A 91 -10.86 -3.03 12.13
CA HIS A 91 -9.54 -2.45 11.90
C HIS A 91 -9.65 -0.98 11.50
N ASP A 92 -8.99 -0.12 12.26
CA ASP A 92 -8.84 1.30 11.95
C ASP A 92 -7.66 1.53 11.01
N PHE A 93 -7.96 2.05 9.82
CA PHE A 93 -6.97 2.36 8.78
C PHE A 93 -6.39 3.77 8.88
N LYS A 94 -6.93 4.62 9.76
CA LYS A 94 -6.50 5.99 10.02
C LYS A 94 -6.51 6.88 8.77
N TRP A 95 -7.53 6.71 7.93
CA TRP A 95 -7.78 7.63 6.82
C TRP A 95 -8.36 8.93 7.36
N GLU A 96 -7.51 9.97 7.44
CA GLU A 96 -7.86 11.36 7.78
C GLU A 96 -7.90 12.28 6.56
#